data_AF-A0A061NYH5-F1
#
_entry.id   AF-A0A061NYH5-F1
#
_cell.length_a   1.000
_cell.length_b   1.000
_cell.length_c   1.000
_cell.angle_alpha   90.00
_cell.angle_beta   90.00
_cell.angle_gamma   90.00
#
_symmetry.space_group_name_H-M   'P 1'
#
loop_
_entity.id
_entity.type
_entity.pdbx_description
1 polymer ?
#
loop_
_entity_poly.entity_id
_entity_poly.type
_entity_poly.pdbx_seq_one_letter_code
_entity_poly.pdbx_strand_id
1 'polypeptide(L)'
;MSTFVVVSLFLHLITIAVIIYLVYTKPKGHTREDVDEIEQLLIRYTNKMKEDNKHVLRVIQNKPSFEEVLQEVTPNYDKQPEEGVISDSKEAKIVQLANEGYKAEYIAKQLEMGTGEVQLLLKLQQNDKISQ
;
A
#
# COMPACT_ATOMS: atom_id res chain seq x y z
N MET A 1 11.58 18.44 -63.19
CA MET A 1 10.51 19.03 -62.35
C MET A 1 9.49 17.98 -61.90
N SER A 2 8.88 17.20 -62.81
CA SER A 2 7.85 16.21 -62.42
C SER A 2 8.33 15.06 -61.53
N THR A 3 9.59 14.62 -61.63
CA THR A 3 10.13 13.51 -60.82
C THR A 3 10.23 13.85 -59.33
N PHE A 4 10.63 15.08 -59.00
CA PHE A 4 10.70 15.54 -57.60
C PHE A 4 9.30 15.63 -56.95
N VAL A 5 8.27 16.00 -57.72
CA VAL A 5 6.88 16.03 -57.25
C VAL A 5 6.37 14.63 -56.95
N VAL A 6 6.68 13.66 -57.81
CA VAL A 6 6.30 12.25 -57.59
C VAL A 6 6.98 11.68 -56.35
N VAL A 7 8.28 11.92 -56.17
CA VAL A 7 9.02 11.47 -54.97
C VAL A 7 8.45 12.08 -53.69
N SER A 8 8.11 13.38 -53.71
CA SER A 8 7.47 14.05 -52.58
C SER A 8 6.13 13.39 -52.22
N LEU A 9 5.28 13.08 -53.21
CA LEU A 9 3.98 12.44 -52.99
C LEU A 9 4.14 11.04 -52.37
N PHE A 10 5.08 10.24 -52.86
CA PHE A 10 5.40 8.94 -52.28
C PHE A 10 5.87 9.05 -50.82
N LEU A 11 6.69 10.05 -50.49
CA LEU A 11 7.14 10.29 -49.11
C LEU A 11 5.95 10.59 -48.19
N HIS A 12 4.98 11.39 -48.64
CA HIS A 12 3.78 11.68 -47.86
C HIS A 12 2.88 10.44 -47.69
N LEU A 13 2.77 9.58 -48.70
CA LEU A 13 2.05 8.31 -48.57
C LEU A 13 2.68 7.40 -47.52
N ILE A 14 4.02 7.33 -47.50
CA ILE A 14 4.77 6.55 -46.52
C ILE A 14 4.57 7.10 -45.11
N THR A 15 4.64 8.42 -44.91
CA THR A 15 4.44 9.02 -43.57
C THR A 15 3.02 8.78 -43.06
N ILE A 16 2.00 8.92 -43.91
CA ILE A 16 0.61 8.60 -43.55
C ILE A 16 0.47 7.11 -43.19
N ALA A 17 1.07 6.21 -43.96
CA ALA A 17 1.05 4.78 -43.67
C ALA A 17 1.70 4.45 -42.32
N VAL A 18 2.83 5.09 -41.99
CA VAL A 18 3.50 4.94 -40.69
C VAL A 18 2.62 5.46 -39.55
N ILE A 19 1.95 6.59 -39.73
CA ILE A 19 1.03 7.15 -38.72
C ILE A 19 -0.13 6.18 -38.46
N ILE A 20 -0.75 5.64 -39.52
CA ILE A 20 -1.84 4.67 -39.39
C ILE A 20 -1.36 3.40 -38.68
N TYR A 21 -0.20 2.87 -39.09
CA TYR A 21 0.41 1.71 -38.45
C TYR A 21 0.67 1.95 -36.96
N LEU A 22 1.19 3.12 -36.59
CA LEU A 22 1.46 3.50 -35.21
C LEU A 22 0.19 3.69 -34.37
N VAL A 23 -0.89 4.20 -34.96
CA VAL A 23 -2.21 4.29 -34.28
C VAL A 23 -2.82 2.91 -34.07
N TYR A 24 -2.64 1.99 -35.02
CA TYR A 24 -3.18 0.63 -34.92
C TYR A 24 -2.38 -0.26 -33.96
N THR A 25 -1.08 0.02 -33.80
CA THR A 25 -0.18 -0.74 -32.92
C THR A 25 -0.07 -0.17 -31.51
N LYS A 26 -0.50 1.07 -31.29
CA LYS A 26 -0.66 1.59 -29.92
C LYS A 26 -1.71 0.75 -29.20
N PRO A 27 -1.40 0.19 -28.02
CA PRO A 27 -2.45 -0.40 -27.20
C PRO A 27 -3.49 0.69 -26.97
N LYS A 28 -4.77 0.36 -27.17
CA LYS A 28 -5.86 1.24 -26.77
C LYS A 28 -5.57 1.60 -25.31
N GLY A 29 -5.57 2.90 -24.97
CA GLY A 29 -5.50 3.32 -23.56
C GLY A 29 -6.57 2.58 -22.76
N HIS A 30 -6.37 2.44 -21.44
CA HIS A 30 -7.21 1.63 -20.54
C HIS A 30 -8.64 1.50 -21.06
N THR A 31 -9.01 0.28 -21.41
CA THR A 31 -10.32 -0.02 -21.99
C THR A 31 -11.38 0.38 -20.97
N ARG A 32 -12.61 0.69 -21.42
CA ARG A 32 -13.71 0.98 -20.50
C ARG A 32 -13.90 -0.14 -19.46
N GLU A 33 -13.64 -1.38 -19.87
CA GLU A 33 -13.61 -2.56 -18.99
C GLU A 33 -12.55 -2.46 -17.87
N ASP A 34 -11.33 -2.00 -18.18
CA ASP A 34 -10.28 -1.78 -17.18
C ASP A 34 -10.67 -0.69 -16.17
N VAL A 35 -11.36 0.36 -16.65
CA VAL A 35 -11.83 1.46 -15.79
C VAL A 35 -12.94 0.98 -14.85
N ASP A 36 -13.89 0.21 -15.36
CA ASP A 36 -14.99 -0.35 -14.57
C ASP A 36 -14.49 -1.36 -13.51
N GLU A 37 -13.45 -2.13 -13.82
CA GLU A 37 -12.83 -3.05 -12.86
C GLU A 37 -12.12 -2.28 -11.72
N ILE A 38 -11.40 -1.21 -12.07
CA ILE A 38 -10.74 -0.34 -11.09
C ILE A 38 -11.78 0.36 -10.20
N GLU A 39 -12.89 0.84 -10.78
CA GLU A 39 -13.99 1.45 -10.04
C GLU A 39 -14.62 0.46 -9.06
N GLN A 40 -14.90 -0.78 -9.50
CA GLN A 40 -15.44 -1.83 -8.64
C GLN A 40 -14.49 -2.19 -7.50
N LEU A 41 -13.18 -2.24 -7.78
CA LEU A 41 -12.17 -2.50 -6.75
C LEU A 41 -12.14 -1.39 -5.71
N LEU A 42 -12.18 -0.13 -6.15
CA LEU A 42 -12.24 1.05 -5.27
C LEU A 42 -13.51 1.03 -4.40
N ILE A 43 -14.67 0.78 -5.00
CA ILE A 43 -15.95 0.67 -4.27
C ILE A 43 -15.89 -0.44 -3.22
N ARG A 44 -15.35 -1.62 -3.58
CA ARG A 44 -15.19 -2.73 -2.64
C ARG A 44 -14.30 -2.34 -1.47
N TYR A 45 -13.16 -1.69 -1.74
CA TYR A 45 -12.21 -1.28 -0.71
C TYR A 45 -12.83 -0.24 0.24
N THR A 46 -13.46 0.80 -0.30
CA THR A 46 -14.15 1.83 0.51
C THR A 46 -15.27 1.24 1.36
N ASN A 47 -16.05 0.31 0.82
CA ASN A 47 -17.11 -0.37 1.57
C ASN A 47 -16.54 -1.22 2.70
N LYS A 48 -15.46 -1.98 2.45
CA LYS A 48 -14.79 -2.78 3.47
C LYS A 48 -14.28 -1.91 4.62
N MET A 49 -13.63 -0.79 4.32
CA MET A 49 -13.15 0.16 5.34
C MET A 49 -14.29 0.76 6.18
N LYS A 50 -15.41 1.07 5.53
CA LYS A 50 -16.60 1.57 6.24
C LYS A 50 -17.19 0.51 7.18
N GLU A 51 -17.14 -0.76 6.79
CA GLU A 51 -17.57 -1.89 7.61
C GLU A 51 -16.63 -2.14 8.79
N ASP A 52 -15.32 -2.11 8.56
CA ASP A 52 -14.30 -2.25 9.59
C ASP A 52 -14.45 -1.14 10.66
N ASN A 53 -14.70 0.10 10.25
CA ASN A 53 -14.99 1.20 11.20
C ASN A 53 -16.25 0.95 12.03
N LYS A 54 -17.32 0.38 11.44
CA LYS A 54 -18.53 0.02 12.18
C LYS A 54 -18.27 -1.11 13.17
N HIS A 55 -17.40 -2.06 12.82
CA HIS A 55 -17.01 -3.15 13.69
C HIS A 55 -16.27 -2.61 14.93
N VAL A 56 -15.30 -1.71 14.74
CA VAL A 56 -14.60 -1.04 15.84
C VAL A 56 -15.57 -0.28 16.74
N LEU A 57 -16.49 0.49 16.16
CA LEU A 57 -17.52 1.20 16.93
C LEU A 57 -18.44 0.25 17.71
N ARG A 58 -18.79 -0.90 17.13
CA ARG A 58 -19.61 -1.92 17.81
C ARG A 58 -18.87 -2.51 19.01
N VAL A 59 -17.58 -2.83 18.87
CA VAL A 59 -16.75 -3.36 19.97
C VAL A 59 -16.56 -2.31 21.07
N ILE A 60 -16.45 -1.04 20.72
CA ILE A 60 -16.34 0.06 21.69
C ILE A 60 -17.68 0.34 22.39
N GLN A 61 -18.81 0.27 21.68
CA GLN A 61 -20.14 0.56 22.23
C GLN A 61 -20.71 -0.61 23.04
N ASN A 62 -20.57 -1.85 22.57
CA ASN A 62 -20.96 -3.05 23.31
C ASN A 62 -19.81 -3.47 24.22
N LYS A 63 -19.52 -2.70 25.27
CA LYS A 63 -18.66 -3.17 26.36
C LYS A 63 -19.34 -4.35 27.09
N PRO A 64 -18.81 -5.60 27.07
CA PRO A 64 -18.70 -6.28 28.35
C PRO A 64 -17.72 -5.48 29.21
N SER A 65 -17.87 -5.56 30.53
CA SER A 65 -16.83 -5.06 31.43
C SER A 65 -15.48 -5.58 30.94
N PHE A 66 -14.45 -4.73 30.93
CA PHE A 66 -13.09 -5.15 30.55
C PHE A 66 -12.65 -6.40 31.34
N GLU A 67 -13.17 -6.55 32.58
CA GLU A 67 -13.11 -7.76 33.42
C GLU A 67 -13.60 -9.08 32.79
N GLU A 68 -14.66 -9.07 31.96
CA GLU A 68 -15.30 -10.30 31.47
C GLU A 68 -14.56 -10.90 30.26
N VAL A 69 -13.97 -10.04 29.41
CA VAL A 69 -13.13 -10.47 28.28
C VAL A 69 -11.77 -10.99 28.76
N LEU A 70 -11.26 -10.46 29.88
CA LEU A 70 -10.03 -10.95 30.51
C LEU A 70 -10.19 -12.33 31.17
N GLN A 71 -11.42 -12.78 31.43
CA GLN A 71 -11.68 -14.04 32.14
C GLN A 71 -11.86 -15.24 31.22
N GLU A 72 -12.14 -15.02 29.92
CA GLU A 72 -12.31 -16.11 28.94
C GLU A 72 -11.04 -16.39 28.11
N VAL A 73 -10.00 -15.56 28.25
CA VAL A 73 -8.68 -15.74 27.60
C VAL A 73 -7.61 -16.05 28.63
N THR A 74 -7.71 -17.21 29.28
CA THR A 74 -6.57 -17.77 30.04
C THR A 74 -6.11 -19.09 29.43
N PRO A 75 -5.12 -19.09 28.53
CA PRO A 75 -4.02 -20.02 28.69
C PRO A 75 -3.12 -19.48 29.81
N ASN A 76 -2.91 -20.30 30.84
CA ASN A 76 -1.97 -20.05 31.92
C ASN A 76 -0.61 -19.54 31.39
N TYR A 77 -0.30 -18.26 31.61
CA TYR A 77 1.04 -17.70 31.47
C TYR A 77 1.42 -16.97 32.76
N ASP A 78 2.23 -17.68 33.53
CA ASP A 78 3.00 -17.15 34.65
C ASP A 78 3.96 -16.05 34.17
N LYS A 79 3.89 -14.91 34.86
CA LYS A 79 4.96 -13.91 35.14
C LYS A 79 5.16 -12.67 34.23
N GLN A 80 4.80 -11.55 34.85
CA GLN A 80 5.47 -10.22 34.89
C GLN A 80 5.24 -9.21 33.72
N PRO A 81 5.29 -7.89 34.04
CA PRO A 81 4.27 -6.92 33.65
C PRO A 81 4.47 -6.35 32.24
N GLU A 82 3.46 -6.49 31.38
CA GLU A 82 3.45 -5.90 30.05
C GLU A 82 2.70 -4.55 30.06
N GLU A 83 3.47 -3.47 30.01
CA GLU A 83 2.98 -2.15 29.61
C GLU A 83 2.61 -2.17 28.13
N GLY A 84 1.33 -1.92 27.84
CA GLY A 84 0.88 -1.39 26.55
C GLY A 84 0.70 -2.43 25.45
N VAL A 85 -0.58 -2.78 25.22
CA VAL A 85 -1.04 -3.47 24.01
C VAL A 85 -0.68 -2.61 22.79
N ILE A 86 0.50 -2.82 22.22
CA ILE A 86 0.89 -2.29 20.91
C ILE A 86 0.90 -3.48 19.97
N SER A 87 -0.16 -3.58 19.19
CA SER A 87 -0.26 -4.25 17.89
C SER A 87 1.03 -4.96 17.45
N ASP A 88 0.96 -6.30 17.30
CA ASP A 88 1.99 -7.18 16.68
C ASP A 88 2.29 -6.85 15.20
N SER A 89 2.18 -5.59 14.81
CA SER A 89 2.52 -5.09 13.48
C SER A 89 4.04 -5.03 13.34
N LYS A 90 4.55 -5.40 12.17
CA LYS A 90 5.99 -5.40 11.85
C LYS A 90 6.64 -4.03 12.12
N GLU A 91 5.86 -2.97 11.95
CA GLU A 91 6.19 -1.58 12.22
C GLU A 91 6.44 -1.30 13.71
N ALA A 92 5.63 -1.88 14.61
CA ALA A 92 5.83 -1.75 16.06
C ALA A 92 7.14 -2.41 16.49
N LYS A 93 7.44 -3.58 15.91
CA LYS A 93 8.69 -4.30 16.15
C LYS A 93 9.92 -3.56 15.61
N ILE A 94 9.79 -2.87 14.47
CA ILE A 94 10.84 -1.97 13.96
C ILE A 94 11.12 -0.84 14.94
N VAL A 95 10.06 -0.18 15.44
CA VAL A 95 10.19 0.94 16.39
C VAL A 95 10.81 0.47 17.71
N GLN A 96 10.39 -0.68 18.23
CA GLN A 96 10.96 -1.28 19.43
C GLN A 96 12.47 -1.54 19.27
N LEU A 97 12.87 -2.27 18.23
CA LEU A 97 14.28 -2.60 17.98
C LEU A 97 15.13 -1.34 17.70
N ALA A 98 14.56 -0.33 17.06
CA ALA A 98 15.24 0.94 16.84
C ALA A 98 15.42 1.74 18.14
N ASN A 99 14.43 1.72 19.04
CA ASN A 99 14.54 2.34 20.37
C ASN A 99 15.57 1.60 21.25
N GLU A 100 15.73 0.29 21.06
CA GLU A 100 16.80 -0.53 21.67
C GLU A 100 18.19 -0.25 21.07
N GLY A 101 18.28 0.55 19.99
CA GLY A 101 19.52 1.01 19.39
C GLY A 101 20.08 0.10 18.29
N TYR A 102 19.30 -0.86 17.80
CA TYR A 102 19.71 -1.72 16.69
C TYR A 102 19.78 -0.95 15.37
N LYS A 103 20.74 -1.33 14.51
CA LYS A 103 20.90 -0.72 13.19
C LYS A 103 19.83 -1.23 12.21
N ALA A 104 19.45 -0.39 11.25
CA ALA A 104 18.42 -0.69 10.27
C ALA A 104 18.71 -1.98 9.47
N GLU A 105 19.98 -2.30 9.20
CA GLU A 105 20.38 -3.53 8.51
C GLU A 105 20.11 -4.79 9.35
N TYR A 106 20.27 -4.69 10.66
CA TYR A 106 19.99 -5.79 11.58
C TYR A 106 18.48 -6.01 11.69
N ILE A 107 17.71 -4.93 11.82
CA ILE A 107 16.24 -4.98 11.89
C ILE A 107 15.66 -5.57 10.60
N ALA A 108 16.15 -5.13 9.44
CA ALA A 108 15.76 -5.66 8.13
C ALA A 108 15.98 -7.17 8.02
N LYS A 109 17.12 -7.68 8.52
CA LYS A 109 17.42 -9.10 8.52
C LYS A 109 16.54 -9.90 9.48
N GLN A 110 16.21 -9.35 10.65
CA GLN A 110 15.39 -10.03 11.66
C GLN A 110 13.91 -10.10 11.26
N LEU A 111 13.43 -9.15 10.46
CA LEU A 111 12.02 -9.04 10.07
C LEU A 111 11.75 -9.45 8.62
N GLU A 112 12.77 -9.94 7.91
CA GLU A 112 12.72 -10.29 6.48
C GLU A 112 12.22 -9.12 5.62
N MET A 113 12.69 -7.91 5.92
CA MET A 113 12.30 -6.65 5.26
C MET A 113 13.47 -6.03 4.50
N GLY A 114 13.19 -5.14 3.56
CA GLY A 114 14.23 -4.36 2.89
C GLY A 114 14.87 -3.34 3.83
N THR A 115 16.19 -3.15 3.75
CA THR A 115 16.91 -2.07 4.48
C THR A 115 16.34 -0.69 4.18
N GLY A 116 15.92 -0.45 2.94
CA GLY A 116 15.24 0.78 2.53
C GLY A 116 13.87 0.95 3.18
N GLU A 117 13.09 -0.13 3.32
CA GLU A 117 11.75 -0.11 3.92
C GLU A 117 11.83 0.21 5.41
N VAL A 118 12.74 -0.44 6.13
CA VAL A 118 12.99 -0.16 7.55
C VAL A 118 13.41 1.29 7.76
N GLN A 119 14.33 1.80 6.93
CA GLN A 119 14.81 3.18 7.04
C GLN A 119 13.71 4.21 6.71
N LEU A 120 12.84 3.90 5.75
CA LEU A 120 11.70 4.75 5.41
C LEU A 120 10.69 4.81 6.56
N LEU A 121 10.35 3.66 7.15
CA LEU A 121 9.42 3.57 8.28
C LEU A 121 9.94 4.32 9.51
N LEU A 122 11.23 4.21 9.80
CA LEU A 122 11.86 4.95 10.90
C LEU A 122 11.84 6.47 10.66
N LYS A 123 12.08 6.92 9.43
CA LYS A 123 12.00 8.35 9.07
C LYS A 123 10.57 8.89 9.15
N LEU A 124 9.58 8.11 8.72
CA LEU A 124 8.16 8.49 8.79
C LEU A 124 7.74 8.73 10.24
N GLN A 125 8.08 7.80 11.13
CA GLN A 125 7.80 7.91 12.57
C GLN A 125 8.55 9.07 13.25
N GLN A 126 9.78 9.36 12.83
CA GLN A 126 10.51 10.53 13.33
C GLN A 126 9.80 11.85 12.96
N ASN A 127 9.27 11.95 11.74
CA ASN A 127 8.51 13.13 11.32
C ASN A 127 7.16 13.27 12.06
N ASP A 128 6.49 12.17 12.36
CA ASP A 128 5.24 12.18 13.13
C ASP A 128 5.46 12.69 14.57
N LYS A 129 6.58 12.33 15.20
CA LYS A 129 6.97 12.83 16.53
C LYS A 129 7.38 14.30 16.57
N ILE A 130 7.75 14.89 15.42
CA ILE A 130 8.15 16.31 15.30
C ILE A 130 6.91 17.20 15.04
N SER A 131 5.77 16.61 14.64
CA SER A 131 4.55 17.34 14.29
C SER A 131 3.50 17.40 15.41
N GLN A 132 3.81 16.89 16.61
CA GLN A 132 3.04 17.08 17.85
C GLN A 132 3.80 17.98 18.81
#